data_AF-A0A9J6EBA0-F1
#
_entry.id   AF-A0A9J6EBA0-F1
#
_cell.length_a   1.000
_cell.length_b   1.000
_cell.length_c   1.000
_cell.angle_alpha   90.00
_cell.angle_beta   90.00
_cell.angle_gamma   90.00
#
_symmetry.space_group_name_H-M   'P 1'
#
loop_
_entity.id
_entity.type
_entity.pdbx_description
1 polymer ?
#
loop_
_entity_poly.entity_id
_entity_poly.type
_entity_poly.pdbx_seq_one_letter_code
_entity_poly.pdbx_strand_id
1 'polypeptide(L)'
;MSHVWLMNMKTVEAKKALTDAGVIKVKDRVCLVIDPTRQGVKMKLHWLAFDVTKDAIRRAFYEYGDVKEVTDDRWRVEDFEGVESTTRVIRMQLRDGVSVDQLPHQVRIGSSTALVVVPGRPPLCLRCRSTGHMRRDCKVPRCSECHSFGHEQDECNRSYARAAGR
;
A
#
# COMPACT_ATOMS: atom_id res chain seq x y z
N MET A 1 10.67 27.69 16.97
CA MET A 1 10.49 28.23 15.61
C MET A 1 10.62 27.09 14.63
N SER A 2 9.65 26.86 13.75
CA SER A 2 9.73 25.78 12.75
C SER A 2 10.76 26.11 11.68
N HIS A 3 11.82 25.32 11.55
CA HIS A 3 12.87 25.44 10.53
C HIS A 3 12.42 24.90 9.16
N VAL A 4 11.13 25.02 8.84
CA VAL A 4 10.53 24.48 7.62
C VAL A 4 10.15 25.64 6.72
N TRP A 5 10.64 25.61 5.49
CA TRP A 5 10.29 26.56 4.44
C TRP A 5 9.48 25.86 3.36
N LEU A 6 8.32 26.41 3.04
CA LEU A 6 7.50 25.99 1.92
C LEU A 6 7.81 26.91 0.75
N MET A 7 8.11 26.33 -0.42
CA MET A 7 8.44 27.07 -1.63
C MET A 7 7.66 26.52 -2.81
N ASN A 8 7.15 27.42 -3.65
CA ASN A 8 6.54 27.08 -4.93
C ASN A 8 7.58 27.26 -6.04
N MET A 9 7.69 26.26 -6.89
CA MET A 9 8.61 26.28 -8.03
C MET A 9 7.86 26.77 -9.27
N LYS A 10 8.49 27.63 -10.07
CA LYS A 10 7.89 28.17 -11.30
C LYS A 10 7.81 27.14 -12.42
N THR A 11 8.70 26.15 -12.44
CA THR A 11 8.75 25.12 -13.46
C THR A 11 8.91 23.73 -12.82
N VAL A 12 8.47 22.70 -13.54
CA VAL A 12 8.57 21.30 -13.10
C VAL A 12 10.03 20.85 -13.05
N GLU A 13 10.85 21.33 -13.99
CA GLU A 13 12.28 21.03 -14.09
C GLU A 13 13.05 21.59 -12.89
N ALA A 14 12.72 22.81 -12.47
CA ALA A 14 13.35 23.43 -11.30
C ALA A 14 12.96 22.69 -10.01
N LYS A 15 11.69 22.27 -9.88
CA LYS A 15 11.26 21.40 -8.78
C LYS A 15 12.06 20.11 -8.78
N LYS A 16 12.11 19.41 -9.91
CA LYS A 16 12.83 18.14 -10.05
C LYS A 16 14.31 18.27 -9.69
N ALA A 17 14.99 19.29 -10.21
CA ALA A 17 16.40 19.53 -9.90
C ALA A 17 16.66 19.75 -8.40
N LEU A 18 15.77 20.48 -7.72
CA LEU A 18 15.88 20.70 -6.27
C LEU A 18 15.62 19.42 -5.49
N THR A 19 14.57 18.67 -5.86
CA THR A 19 14.21 17.40 -5.22
C THR A 19 15.29 16.34 -5.40
N ASP A 20 15.88 16.24 -6.60
CA ASP A 20 16.93 15.26 -6.91
C ASP A 20 18.25 15.59 -6.22
N ALA A 21 18.52 16.88 -5.92
CA ALA A 21 19.66 17.27 -5.09
C ALA A 21 19.53 16.72 -3.66
N GLY A 22 18.31 16.62 -3.12
CA GLY A 22 17.97 16.04 -1.80
C GLY A 22 18.46 16.87 -0.60
N VAL A 23 19.63 17.50 -0.71
CA VAL A 23 20.25 18.37 0.28
C VAL A 23 20.86 19.57 -0.43
N ILE A 24 20.60 20.77 0.07
CA ILE A 24 21.17 22.02 -0.45
C ILE A 24 21.87 22.80 0.66
N LYS A 25 22.80 23.68 0.28
CA LYS A 25 23.49 24.57 1.21
C LYS A 25 22.96 26.00 1.04
N VAL A 26 22.39 26.58 2.10
CA VAL A 26 21.87 27.97 2.11
C VAL A 26 22.61 28.75 3.19
N LYS A 27 23.39 29.77 2.79
CA LYS A 27 24.16 30.63 3.73
C LYS A 27 24.88 29.81 4.81
N ASP A 28 25.62 28.81 4.35
CA ASP A 28 26.39 27.87 5.17
C ASP A 28 25.64 26.85 6.01
N ARG A 29 24.32 26.76 5.87
CA ARG A 29 23.51 25.73 6.53
C ARG A 29 23.08 24.64 5.56
N VAL A 30 23.13 23.41 6.04
CA VAL A 30 22.59 22.24 5.34
C VAL A 30 21.07 22.24 5.47
N CYS A 31 20.37 22.25 4.34
CA CYS A 31 18.92 22.22 4.27
C CYS A 31 18.49 20.94 3.54
N LEU A 32 17.61 20.17 4.17
CA LEU A 32 16.99 18.99 3.54
C LEU A 32 15.90 19.45 2.58
N VAL A 33 15.96 18.97 1.34
CA VAL A 33 14.88 19.17 0.36
C VAL A 33 13.92 18.00 0.48
N ILE A 34 12.73 18.30 1.00
CA ILE A 34 11.64 17.34 1.09
C ILE A 34 10.65 17.71 0.00
N ASP A 35 10.44 16.83 -0.97
CA ASP A 35 9.34 16.98 -1.90
C ASP A 35 8.06 16.50 -1.20
N PRO A 36 7.11 17.40 -0.89
CA PRO A 36 5.87 17.00 -0.23
C PRO A 36 5.03 16.05 -1.08
N THR A 37 5.30 15.97 -2.39
CA THR A 37 4.67 15.02 -3.31
C THR A 37 5.37 13.67 -3.36
N ARG A 38 6.66 13.58 -2.97
CA ARG A 38 7.34 12.31 -2.73
C ARG A 38 6.88 11.79 -1.36
N GLN A 39 5.69 11.21 -1.34
CA GLN A 39 5.11 10.66 -0.12
C GLN A 39 5.87 9.40 0.32
N GLY A 40 6.59 9.50 1.44
CA GLY A 40 7.10 8.35 2.15
C GLY A 40 5.93 7.59 2.78
N VAL A 41 5.77 6.32 2.42
CA VAL A 41 4.67 5.47 2.91
C VAL A 41 5.24 4.36 3.77
N LYS A 42 4.71 4.25 4.99
CA LYS A 42 4.89 3.08 5.86
C LYS A 42 3.65 2.22 5.75
N MET A 43 3.81 0.96 5.36
CA MET A 43 2.69 0.02 5.24
C MET A 43 3.02 -1.34 5.83
N LYS A 44 1.98 -2.12 6.13
CA LYS A 44 2.10 -3.50 6.58
C LYS A 44 1.69 -4.45 5.48
N LEU A 45 2.48 -5.50 5.29
CA LEU A 45 2.17 -6.64 4.45
C LEU A 45 1.80 -7.81 5.36
N HIS A 46 0.53 -8.20 5.38
CA HIS A 46 0.04 -9.33 6.14
C HIS A 46 -0.03 -10.59 5.28
N TRP A 47 0.01 -11.76 5.94
CA TRP A 47 -0.09 -13.09 5.33
C TRP A 47 1.06 -13.43 4.38
N LEU A 48 2.24 -12.90 4.67
CA LEU A 48 3.46 -13.31 3.99
C LEU A 48 3.92 -14.64 4.54
N ALA A 49 4.22 -15.57 3.64
CA ALA A 49 4.93 -16.79 3.99
C ALA A 49 6.37 -16.47 4.43
N PHE A 50 6.91 -17.26 5.35
CA PHE A 50 8.22 -17.01 5.97
C PHE A 50 9.40 -17.12 4.99
N ASP A 51 9.22 -17.82 3.87
CA ASP A 51 10.21 -17.99 2.80
C ASP A 51 10.27 -16.79 1.84
N VAL A 52 9.34 -15.83 1.93
CA VAL A 52 9.33 -14.64 1.09
C VAL A 52 10.52 -13.74 1.43
N THR A 53 11.43 -13.58 0.47
CA THR A 53 12.63 -12.75 0.64
C THR A 53 12.32 -11.26 0.55
N LYS A 54 13.17 -10.44 1.20
CA LYS A 54 13.08 -8.97 1.10
C LYS A 54 13.17 -8.48 -0.35
N ASP A 55 13.94 -9.16 -1.21
CA ASP A 55 14.07 -8.79 -2.62
C ASP A 55 12.85 -9.18 -3.46
N ALA A 56 12.12 -10.24 -3.08
CA ALA A 56 10.81 -10.52 -3.68
C ALA A 56 9.81 -9.39 -3.35
N ILE A 57 9.84 -8.88 -2.12
CA ILE A 57 9.04 -7.71 -1.72
C ILE A 57 9.43 -6.48 -2.52
N ARG A 58 10.73 -6.16 -2.63
CA ARG A 58 11.20 -5.02 -3.45
C ARG A 58 10.71 -5.10 -4.89
N ARG A 59 10.83 -6.28 -5.51
CA ARG A 59 10.35 -6.52 -6.89
C ARG A 59 8.84 -6.33 -7.02
N ALA A 60 8.05 -6.83 -6.06
CA ALA A 60 6.60 -6.72 -6.08
C ALA A 60 6.09 -5.27 -6.01
N PHE A 61 6.88 -4.34 -5.45
CA PHE A 61 6.52 -2.93 -5.32
C PHE A 61 7.28 -1.98 -6.24
N TYR A 62 8.15 -2.50 -7.11
CA TYR A 62 9.06 -1.72 -7.96
C TYR A 62 8.36 -0.70 -8.86
N GLU A 63 7.18 -1.04 -9.39
CA GLU A 63 6.40 -0.16 -10.26
C GLU A 63 5.83 1.05 -9.51
N TYR A 64 5.54 0.90 -8.22
CA TYR A 64 4.93 1.95 -7.39
C TYR A 64 5.97 2.88 -6.76
N GLY A 65 7.20 2.41 -6.57
CA GLY A 65 8.25 3.19 -5.93
C GLY A 65 9.41 2.36 -5.42
N ASP A 66 10.24 2.99 -4.58
CA ASP A 66 11.45 2.38 -4.06
C ASP A 66 11.30 1.99 -2.59
N VAL A 67 11.45 0.70 -2.31
CA VAL A 67 11.34 0.13 -0.96
C VAL A 67 12.67 0.31 -0.23
N LYS A 68 12.70 1.29 0.68
CA LYS A 68 13.89 1.67 1.46
C LYS A 68 14.16 0.73 2.62
N GLU A 69 13.11 0.27 3.29
CA GLU A 69 13.23 -0.56 4.50
C GLU A 69 12.22 -1.70 4.49
N VAL A 70 12.65 -2.90 4.90
CA VAL A 70 11.79 -4.06 5.15
C VAL A 70 12.18 -4.67 6.50
N THR A 71 11.24 -4.65 7.44
CA THR A 71 11.41 -5.15 8.81
C THR A 71 10.36 -6.21 9.13
N ASP A 72 10.76 -7.18 9.93
CA ASP A 72 9.91 -8.28 10.37
C ASP A 72 9.10 -7.81 11.60
N ASP A 73 7.76 -7.87 11.54
CA ASP A 73 6.93 -7.53 12.69
C ASP A 73 7.01 -8.70 13.68
N ARG A 74 7.33 -8.39 14.94
CA ARG A 74 7.51 -9.37 16.00
C ARG A 74 6.34 -9.31 16.97
N TRP A 75 5.96 -10.46 17.48
CA TRP A 75 4.93 -10.58 18.51
C TRP A 75 5.37 -9.84 19.78
N ARG A 76 4.38 -9.25 20.45
CA ARG A 76 4.52 -8.46 21.69
C ARG A 76 3.60 -8.96 22.80
N VAL A 77 3.02 -10.13 22.60
CA VAL A 77 2.15 -10.78 23.58
C VAL A 77 3.03 -11.64 24.47
N GLU A 78 2.62 -11.77 25.73
CA GLU A 78 3.26 -12.62 26.73
C GLU A 78 3.47 -14.04 26.16
N ASP A 79 4.62 -14.64 26.49
CA ASP A 79 5.13 -15.94 26.03
C ASP A 79 5.59 -16.00 24.56
N PHE A 80 5.35 -14.96 23.76
CA PHE A 80 5.74 -14.94 22.33
C PHE A 80 6.57 -13.72 21.96
N GLU A 81 7.12 -12.98 22.92
CA GLU A 81 7.89 -11.77 22.63
C GLU A 81 9.07 -12.05 21.70
N GLY A 82 9.18 -11.25 20.65
CA GLY A 82 10.28 -11.34 19.71
C GLY A 82 10.15 -12.44 18.65
N VAL A 83 9.16 -13.33 18.76
CA VAL A 83 8.85 -14.32 17.72
C VAL A 83 8.40 -13.59 16.45
N GLU A 84 8.91 -14.01 15.29
CA GLU A 84 8.52 -13.43 14.01
C GLU A 84 7.07 -13.76 13.67
N SER A 85 6.32 -12.75 13.22
CA SER A 85 4.98 -12.94 12.67
C SER A 85 5.03 -13.10 11.15
N THR A 86 3.88 -13.44 10.54
CA THR A 86 3.67 -13.42 9.07
C THR A 86 3.45 -12.00 8.53
N THR A 87 3.83 -10.97 9.29
CA THR A 87 3.67 -9.57 8.91
C THR A 87 5.05 -8.95 8.68
N ARG A 88 5.18 -8.19 7.59
CA ARG A 88 6.34 -7.34 7.31
C ARG A 88 5.92 -5.88 7.30
N VAL A 89 6.75 -5.02 7.89
CA VAL A 89 6.58 -3.58 7.82
C VAL A 89 7.55 -3.05 6.79
N ILE A 90 7.02 -2.38 5.76
CA ILE A 90 7.84 -1.77 4.71
C ILE A 90 7.74 -0.26 4.79
N ARG A 91 8.86 0.41 4.52
CA ARG A 91 8.90 1.84 4.22
C ARG A 91 9.36 2.02 2.80
N MET A 92 8.58 2.74 2.02
CA MET A 92 8.92 3.01 0.63
C MET A 92 8.69 4.47 0.28
N GLN A 93 9.42 4.92 -0.73
CA GLN A 93 9.23 6.18 -1.37
C GLN A 93 8.38 5.95 -2.62
N LEU A 94 7.18 6.54 -2.69
CA LEU A 94 6.37 6.44 -3.91
C LEU A 94 7.05 7.16 -5.07
N ARG A 95 6.88 6.60 -6.28
CA ARG A 95 7.30 7.21 -7.55
C ARG A 95 6.41 8.43 -7.84
N ASP A 96 6.96 9.39 -8.58
CA ASP A 96 6.24 10.59 -8.99
C ASP A 96 4.94 10.22 -9.73
N GLY A 97 3.82 10.84 -9.30
CA GLY A 97 2.48 10.58 -9.84
C GLY A 97 1.77 9.34 -9.28
N VAL A 98 2.43 8.53 -8.46
CA VAL A 98 1.80 7.40 -7.76
C VAL A 98 1.25 7.85 -6.41
N SER A 99 -0.05 7.65 -6.18
CA SER A 99 -0.72 7.90 -4.90
C SER A 99 -0.89 6.62 -4.08
N VAL A 100 -1.18 6.76 -2.79
CA VAL A 100 -1.46 5.64 -1.88
C VAL A 100 -2.64 4.77 -2.35
N ASP A 101 -3.63 5.37 -3.02
CA ASP A 101 -4.82 4.65 -3.50
C ASP A 101 -4.52 3.77 -4.72
N GLN A 102 -3.42 4.04 -5.43
CA GLN A 102 -2.96 3.22 -6.55
C GLN A 102 -2.12 2.02 -6.12
N LEU A 103 -1.66 1.98 -4.86
CA LEU A 103 -1.03 0.78 -4.31
C LEU A 103 -2.06 -0.36 -4.28
N PRO A 104 -1.66 -1.61 -4.55
CA PRO A 104 -2.60 -2.73 -4.52
C PRO A 104 -3.10 -2.95 -3.09
N HIS A 105 -4.35 -3.38 -2.92
CA HIS A 105 -4.83 -3.89 -1.62
C HIS A 105 -4.39 -5.33 -1.37
N GLN A 106 -4.14 -6.09 -2.43
CA GLN A 106 -3.54 -7.42 -2.36
C GLN A 106 -2.51 -7.58 -3.47
N VAL A 107 -1.38 -8.19 -3.15
CA VAL A 107 -0.29 -8.42 -4.10
C VAL A 107 0.18 -9.86 -3.99
N ARG A 108 0.46 -10.50 -5.12
CA ARG A 108 1.04 -11.84 -5.15
C ARG A 108 2.56 -11.73 -5.07
N ILE A 109 3.16 -12.36 -4.07
CA ILE A 109 4.61 -12.39 -3.86
C ILE A 109 5.03 -13.85 -3.69
N GLY A 110 5.72 -14.38 -4.71
CA GLY A 110 6.04 -15.80 -4.80
C GLY A 110 4.76 -16.65 -4.87
N SER A 111 4.64 -17.61 -3.95
CA SER A 111 3.50 -18.52 -3.83
C SER A 111 2.32 -17.96 -3.02
N SER A 112 2.51 -16.82 -2.34
CA SER A 112 1.53 -16.27 -1.39
C SER A 112 0.89 -14.97 -1.86
N THR A 113 -0.33 -14.71 -1.40
CA THR A 113 -1.01 -13.42 -1.58
C THR A 113 -0.92 -12.63 -0.29
N ALA A 114 -0.25 -11.49 -0.33
CA ALA A 114 -0.13 -10.58 0.79
C ALA A 114 -1.29 -9.56 0.78
N LEU A 115 -1.79 -9.24 1.97
CA LEU A 115 -2.69 -8.10 2.17
C LEU A 115 -1.86 -6.86 2.48
N VAL A 116 -2.08 -5.79 1.71
CA VAL A 116 -1.38 -4.52 1.86
C VAL A 116 -2.24 -3.55 2.65
N VAL A 117 -1.75 -3.14 3.82
CA VAL A 117 -2.44 -2.21 4.72
C VAL A 117 -1.64 -0.94 4.85
N VAL A 118 -2.17 0.15 4.29
CA VAL A 118 -1.60 1.50 4.38
C VAL A 118 -2.44 2.31 5.36
N PRO A 119 -1.83 2.95 6.38
CA PRO A 119 -2.55 3.83 7.29
C PRO A 119 -3.29 4.95 6.55
N GLY A 120 -4.54 5.22 6.93
CA GLY A 120 -5.37 6.24 6.30
C GLY A 120 -6.00 5.86 4.96
N ARG A 121 -5.62 4.72 4.36
CA ARG A 121 -6.26 4.21 3.14
C ARG A 121 -7.57 3.48 3.47
N PRO A 122 -8.67 3.73 2.74
CA PRO A 122 -9.90 2.96 2.91
C PRO A 122 -9.65 1.44 2.79
N PRO A 123 -10.20 0.63 3.71
CA PRO A 123 -9.97 -0.82 3.72
C PRO A 123 -10.63 -1.49 2.52
N LEU A 124 -10.04 -2.60 2.07
CA LEU A 124 -10.67 -3.52 1.12
C LEU A 124 -11.59 -4.48 1.87
N CYS A 125 -12.84 -4.56 1.44
CA CYS A 125 -13.75 -5.59 1.92
C CYS A 125 -13.38 -6.94 1.31
N LEU A 126 -12.87 -7.86 2.14
CA LEU A 126 -12.52 -9.22 1.71
C LEU A 126 -13.73 -10.11 1.38
N ARG A 127 -14.95 -9.59 1.52
CA ARG A 127 -16.21 -10.26 1.15
C ARG A 127 -16.64 -9.82 -0.25
N CYS A 128 -16.95 -8.54 -0.45
CA CYS A 128 -17.47 -8.01 -1.72
C CYS A 128 -16.41 -7.39 -2.64
N ARG A 129 -15.15 -7.32 -2.22
CA ARG A 129 -14.02 -6.72 -2.95
C ARG A 129 -14.13 -5.21 -3.22
N SER A 130 -15.09 -4.52 -2.62
CA SER A 130 -15.19 -3.05 -2.66
C SER A 130 -14.34 -2.39 -1.58
N THR A 131 -13.90 -1.16 -1.82
CA THR A 131 -13.18 -0.33 -0.84
C THR A 131 -14.14 0.44 0.07
N GLY A 132 -13.67 0.88 1.24
CA GLY A 132 -14.41 1.75 2.16
C GLY A 132 -14.99 1.06 3.40
N HIS A 133 -15.02 -0.27 3.45
CA HIS A 133 -15.51 -0.99 4.62
C HIS A 133 -14.80 -2.34 4.81
N MET A 134 -14.87 -2.89 6.02
CA MET A 134 -14.34 -4.22 6.33
C MET A 134 -15.41 -5.30 6.20
N ARG A 135 -15.00 -6.57 6.09
CA ARG A 135 -15.90 -7.72 5.95
C ARG A 135 -17.00 -7.78 7.01
N ARG A 136 -16.70 -7.41 8.26
CA ARG A 136 -17.67 -7.40 9.37
C ARG A 136 -18.78 -6.37 9.18
N ASP A 137 -18.49 -5.28 8.47
CA ASP A 137 -19.41 -4.17 8.20
C ASP A 137 -20.10 -4.31 6.83
N CYS A 138 -19.81 -5.39 6.09
CA CYS A 138 -20.28 -5.59 4.74
C CYS A 138 -21.75 -6.03 4.72
N LYS A 139 -22.60 -5.12 4.24
CA LYS A 139 -24.05 -5.33 4.01
C LYS A 139 -24.40 -5.65 2.56
N VAL A 140 -23.40 -5.86 1.70
CA VAL A 140 -23.63 -6.19 0.28
C VAL A 140 -24.30 -7.57 0.18
N PRO A 141 -25.45 -7.69 -0.51
CA PRO A 141 -26.16 -8.95 -0.62
C PRO A 141 -25.37 -9.98 -1.42
N ARG A 142 -25.64 -11.25 -1.14
CA ARG A 142 -25.08 -12.41 -1.84
C ARG A 142 -26.20 -13.12 -2.56
N CYS A 143 -26.16 -13.11 -3.89
CA CYS A 143 -27.13 -13.78 -4.71
C CYS A 143 -27.15 -15.30 -4.41
N SER A 144 -28.33 -15.85 -4.12
CA SER A 144 -28.56 -17.30 -3.90
C SER A 144 -28.31 -18.14 -5.14
N GLU A 145 -28.50 -17.58 -6.35
CA GLU A 145 -28.43 -18.29 -7.63
C GLU A 145 -27.04 -18.38 -8.24
N CYS A 146 -26.23 -17.33 -8.14
CA CYS A 146 -24.87 -17.29 -8.71
C CYS A 146 -23.77 -17.16 -7.65
N HIS A 147 -24.16 -17.03 -6.37
CA HIS A 147 -23.27 -16.90 -5.22
C HIS A 147 -22.28 -15.72 -5.28
N SER A 148 -22.51 -14.76 -6.16
CA SER A 148 -21.73 -13.53 -6.30
C SER A 148 -22.30 -12.43 -5.40
N PHE A 149 -21.44 -11.48 -5.02
CA PHE A 149 -21.84 -10.32 -4.22
C PHE A 149 -22.25 -9.15 -5.13
N GLY A 150 -23.16 -8.30 -4.65
CA GLY A 150 -23.51 -7.02 -5.29
C GLY A 150 -24.91 -6.93 -5.85
N HIS A 151 -25.71 -8.00 -5.76
CA HIS A 151 -27.10 -8.04 -6.23
C HIS A 151 -27.87 -9.16 -5.51
N GLU A 152 -29.20 -9.04 -5.49
CA GLU A 152 -30.14 -10.08 -5.03
C GLU A 152 -30.50 -11.05 -6.17
N GLN A 153 -31.21 -12.15 -5.85
CA GLN A 153 -31.63 -13.15 -6.83
C GLN A 153 -32.45 -12.55 -7.99
N ASP A 154 -33.37 -11.64 -7.68
CA ASP A 154 -34.28 -11.04 -8.66
C ASP A 154 -33.54 -10.14 -9.69
N GLU A 155 -32.34 -9.68 -9.34
CA GLU A 155 -31.47 -8.84 -10.18
C GLU A 155 -30.37 -9.67 -10.89
N CYS A 156 -30.40 -10.99 -10.75
CA CYS A 156 -29.35 -11.88 -11.25
C CYS A 156 -29.43 -12.08 -12.77
N ASN A 157 -28.60 -11.36 -13.53
CA ASN A 157 -28.41 -11.62 -14.95
C ASN A 157 -27.32 -12.68 -15.18
N ARG A 158 -27.73 -13.93 -15.46
CA ARG A 158 -26.81 -15.02 -15.85
C ARG A 158 -26.33 -14.83 -17.28
N SER A 159 -25.28 -14.04 -17.48
CA SER A 159 -24.42 -14.23 -18.65
C SER A 159 -23.38 -15.31 -18.35
N TYR A 160 -23.26 -16.30 -19.23
CA TYR A 160 -22.30 -17.41 -19.12
C TYR A 160 -20.87 -16.95 -18.80
N ALA A 161 -20.49 -15.72 -19.19
CA ALA A 161 -19.19 -15.12 -18.93
C ALA A 161 -18.88 -14.87 -17.44
N ARG A 162 -19.89 -14.68 -16.56
CA ARG A 162 -19.65 -14.41 -15.13
C ARG A 162 -19.40 -15.66 -14.28
N ALA A 163 -19.72 -16.85 -14.80
CA ALA A 163 -19.50 -18.11 -14.08
C ALA A 163 -18.03 -18.56 -14.07
N ALA A 164 -17.22 -18.11 -15.05
CA ALA A 164 -15.84 -18.55 -15.24
C ALA A 164 -14.78 -17.65 -14.58
N GLY A 165 -15.16 -16.50 -14.01
CA GLY A 165 -14.23 -15.56 -13.39
C GLY A 165 -14.10 -15.77 -11.88
N ARG A 166 -13.41 -16.84 -11.45
CA ARG A 166 -12.95 -17.02 -10.07
C ARG A 166 -11.49 -17.43 -10.03
#